data_AF-A0A1I4XEW9-F1
#
_entry.id   AF-A0A1I4XEW9-F1
#
_cell.length_a   1.000
_cell.length_b   1.000
_cell.length_c   1.000
_cell.angle_alpha   90.00
_cell.angle_beta   90.00
_cell.angle_gamma   90.00
#
_symmetry.space_group_name_H-M   'P 1'
#
loop_
_entity.id
_entity.type
_entity.pdbx_description
1 polymer ?
#
loop_
_entity_poly.entity_id
_entity_poly.type
_entity_poly.pdbx_seq_one_letter_code
_entity_poly.pdbx_strand_id
1 'polypeptide(L)'
;MRVAEWLLDSPRLGDNPNVKHFAGHLLKAPAREGIVAAQSRLGQLMCRECGNARDRRIGQDLLRQAARAGDLRAQRELGQIED
;
A
#
# COMPACT_ATOMS: atom_id res chain seq x y z
N MET A 1 1.14 -12.58 -5.74
CA MET A 1 0.18 -11.54 -5.30
C MET A 1 -0.65 -11.97 -4.09
N ARG A 2 -1.39 -13.10 -4.14
CA ARG A 2 -2.25 -13.57 -3.04
C ARG A 2 -1.63 -13.66 -1.63
N VAL A 3 -0.34 -14.01 -1.51
CA VAL A 3 0.29 -14.19 -0.18
C VAL A 3 0.48 -12.86 0.56
N ALA A 4 0.93 -11.81 -0.14
CA ALA A 4 1.13 -10.50 0.47
C ALA A 4 -0.21 -9.85 0.86
N GLU A 5 -1.23 -10.03 0.03
CA GLU A 5 -2.58 -9.57 0.34
C GLU A 5 -3.17 -10.32 1.53
N TRP A 6 -3.04 -11.65 1.57
CA TRP A 6 -3.53 -12.50 2.67
C TRP A 6 -2.84 -12.19 4.01
N LEU A 7 -1.54 -11.89 3.99
CA LEU A 7 -0.79 -11.48 5.19
C LEU A 7 -1.30 -10.15 5.76
N LEU A 8 -1.71 -9.20 4.91
CA LEU A 8 -2.23 -7.90 5.33
C LEU A 8 -3.72 -7.94 5.68
N ASP A 9 -4.49 -8.86 5.11
CA ASP A 9 -5.93 -9.01 5.38
C ASP A 9 -6.20 -9.79 6.68
N SER A 10 -5.21 -10.51 7.18
CA SER A 10 -5.30 -11.26 8.44
C SER A 10 -5.16 -10.31 9.66
N PRO A 11 -6.22 -10.06 10.45
CA PRO A 11 -6.18 -9.04 11.53
C PRO A 11 -5.16 -9.33 12.63
N ARG A 12 -4.73 -10.60 12.80
CA ARG A 12 -3.70 -10.99 13.78
C ARG A 12 -2.27 -10.80 13.29
N LEU A 13 -2.06 -10.81 11.97
CA LEU A 13 -0.74 -10.70 11.35
C LEU A 13 -0.51 -9.30 10.79
N GLY A 14 -1.56 -8.63 10.35
CA GLY A 14 -1.55 -7.29 9.78
C GLY A 14 -1.21 -6.19 10.79
N ASP A 15 -1.26 -6.44 12.10
CA ASP A 15 -0.81 -5.49 13.13
C ASP A 15 0.71 -5.61 13.40
N ASN A 16 1.31 -6.77 13.08
CA ASN A 16 2.71 -7.02 13.37
C ASN A 16 3.62 -6.26 12.38
N PRO A 17 4.48 -5.33 12.86
CA PRO A 17 5.34 -4.51 11.99
C PRO A 17 6.28 -5.36 11.12
N ASN A 18 6.68 -6.54 11.58
CA ASN A 18 7.53 -7.44 10.79
C ASN A 18 6.79 -8.01 9.56
N VAL A 19 5.51 -8.36 9.73
CA VAL A 19 4.67 -8.85 8.63
C VAL A 19 4.38 -7.73 7.64
N LYS A 20 4.11 -6.52 8.13
CA LYS A 20 3.93 -5.33 7.28
C LYS A 20 5.17 -5.00 6.47
N HIS A 21 6.36 -5.04 7.08
CA HIS A 21 7.62 -4.79 6.37
C HIS A 21 7.89 -5.87 5.30
N PHE A 22 7.65 -7.13 5.64
CA PHE A 22 7.79 -8.25 4.71
C PHE A 22 6.79 -8.15 3.55
N ALA A 23 5.54 -7.81 3.83
CA ALA A 23 4.51 -7.56 2.83
C ALA A 23 4.91 -6.37 1.92
N GLY A 24 5.39 -5.27 2.50
CA GLY A 24 5.90 -4.13 1.74
C GLY A 24 7.05 -4.51 0.81
N HIS A 25 7.98 -5.34 1.27
CA HIS A 25 9.07 -5.85 0.44
C HIS A 25 8.56 -6.72 -0.72
N LEU A 26 7.61 -7.63 -0.45
CA LEU A 26 6.97 -8.47 -1.46
C LEU A 26 6.15 -7.67 -2.48
N LEU A 27 5.55 -6.55 -2.06
CA LEU A 27 4.74 -5.68 -2.91
C LEU A 27 5.59 -4.73 -3.75
N LYS A 28 6.86 -4.52 -3.40
CA LYS A 28 7.77 -3.59 -4.08
C LYS A 28 8.05 -3.99 -5.52
N ALA A 29 8.29 -5.27 -5.79
CA ALA A 29 8.48 -5.78 -7.14
C ALA A 29 7.22 -5.62 -8.01
N PRO A 30 6.04 -6.15 -7.63
CA PRO A 30 4.84 -6.04 -8.45
C PRO A 30 4.32 -4.60 -8.58
N ALA A 31 4.53 -3.74 -7.58
CA ALA A 31 4.20 -2.32 -7.69
C ALA A 31 5.05 -1.61 -8.75
N ARG A 32 6.32 -2.02 -8.93
CA ARG A 32 7.21 -1.51 -9.99
C ARG A 32 6.85 -2.06 -11.37
N GLU A 33 6.27 -3.25 -11.43
CA GLU A 33 5.72 -3.81 -12.68
C GLU A 33 4.37 -3.18 -13.07
N GLY A 34 3.85 -2.23 -12.29
CA GLY A 34 2.60 -1.53 -12.59
C GLY A 34 1.36 -2.31 -12.17
N ILE A 35 1.50 -3.34 -11.32
CA ILE A 35 0.33 -4.06 -10.81
C ILE A 35 -0.41 -3.14 -9.83
N VAL A 36 -1.55 -2.64 -10.29
CA VAL A 36 -2.43 -1.69 -9.60
C VAL A 36 -2.71 -2.11 -8.16
N ALA A 37 -3.09 -3.37 -7.93
CA ALA A 37 -3.37 -3.89 -6.60
C ALA A 37 -2.15 -3.81 -5.65
N ALA A 38 -0.93 -4.04 -6.16
CA ALA A 38 0.29 -3.90 -5.36
C ALA A 38 0.61 -2.43 -5.06
N GLN A 39 0.41 -1.54 -6.03
CA GLN A 39 0.60 -0.10 -5.85
C GLN A 39 -0.32 0.43 -4.75
N SER A 40 -1.61 0.06 -4.78
CA SER A 40 -2.57 0.42 -3.73
C SER A 40 -2.14 -0.07 -2.36
N ARG A 41 -1.71 -1.34 -2.27
CA ARG A 41 -1.37 -1.98 -1.00
C ARG A 41 -0.07 -1.43 -0.40
N LEU A 42 0.94 -1.25 -1.24
CA LEU A 42 2.22 -0.66 -0.84
C LEU A 42 2.05 0.80 -0.45
N GLY A 43 1.26 1.56 -1.22
CA GLY A 43 0.98 2.96 -0.94
C GLY A 43 0.26 3.14 0.39
N GLN A 44 -0.77 2.33 0.66
CA GLN A 44 -1.46 2.31 1.95
C GLN A 44 -0.51 1.99 3.12
N LEU A 45 0.38 1.01 2.94
CA LEU A 45 1.35 0.63 3.97
C LEU A 45 2.35 1.76 4.25
N MET A 46 2.86 2.43 3.20
CA MET A 46 3.78 3.57 3.34
C MET A 46 3.09 4.81 3.94
N CYS A 47 1.81 5.04 3.65
CA CYS A 47 1.06 6.16 4.23
C CYS A 47 0.72 5.95 5.71
N ARG A 48 0.36 4.71 6.10
CA ARG A 48 -0.05 4.38 7.49
C ARG A 48 1.13 4.15 8.43
N GLU A 49 2.20 3.50 7.98
CA GLU A 49 3.30 3.08 8.85
C GLU A 49 4.43 4.11 8.94
N CYS A 50 4.51 5.08 8.03
CA CYS A 50 5.67 5.96 7.96
C CYS A 50 5.43 7.34 8.57
N GLY A 51 6.17 7.63 9.66
CA GLY A 51 6.29 8.99 10.22
C GLY A 51 7.10 9.94 9.32
N ASN A 52 7.82 9.42 8.34
CA ASN A 52 8.65 10.20 7.43
C ASN A 52 7.84 10.77 6.27
N ALA A 53 7.94 12.08 6.05
CA ALA A 53 7.23 12.79 4.98
C ALA A 53 7.57 12.28 3.57
N ARG A 54 8.81 11.79 3.37
CA ARG A 54 9.26 11.23 2.09
C ARG A 54 8.48 9.97 1.72
N ASP A 55 8.36 9.04 2.65
CA ASP A 55 7.69 7.76 2.41
C ASP A 55 6.18 7.95 2.25
N ARG A 56 5.58 8.89 2.99
CA ARG A 56 4.20 9.32 2.75
C ARG A 56 3.98 9.85 1.34
N ARG A 57 4.91 10.68 0.81
CA ARG A 57 4.83 11.18 -0.58
C ARG A 57 4.89 10.05 -1.60
N ILE A 58 5.82 9.10 -1.43
CA ILE A 58 5.93 7.94 -2.31
C ILE A 58 4.66 7.09 -2.23
N GLY A 59 4.13 6.87 -1.03
CA GLY A 59 2.89 6.12 -0.82
C GLY A 59 1.67 6.78 -1.49
N GLN A 60 1.53 8.10 -1.34
CA GLN A 60 0.49 8.88 -2.02
C GLN A 60 0.62 8.81 -3.55
N ASP A 61 1.84 8.86 -4.08
CA ASP A 61 2.05 8.76 -5.52
C ASP A 61 1.63 7.38 -6.06
N LEU A 62 2.00 6.30 -5.36
CA LEU A 62 1.54 4.95 -5.67
C LEU A 62 0.01 4.83 -5.60
N LEU A 63 -0.62 5.42 -4.58
CA LEU A 63 -2.08 5.45 -4.48
C LEU A 63 -2.70 6.26 -5.64
N ARG A 64 -2.11 7.39 -6.06
CA ARG A 64 -2.61 8.16 -7.21
C ARG A 64 -2.53 7.37 -8.51
N GLN A 65 -1.43 6.65 -8.73
CA GLN A 65 -1.28 5.79 -9.90
C GLN A 65 -2.35 4.70 -9.91
N ALA A 66 -2.55 4.02 -8.78
CA ALA A 66 -3.55 2.97 -8.67
C ALA A 66 -4.99 3.52 -8.79
N ALA A 67 -5.28 4.68 -8.20
CA ALA A 67 -6.56 5.34 -8.29
C ALA A 67 -6.90 5.75 -9.74
N ARG A 68 -5.92 6.24 -10.49
CA ARG A 68 -6.05 6.53 -11.94
C ARG A 68 -6.30 5.29 -12.77
N ALA A 69 -5.75 4.15 -12.36
CA ALA A 69 -6.00 2.86 -12.99
C ALA A 69 -7.35 2.23 -12.58
N GLY A 70 -8.17 2.93 -11.79
CA GLY A 70 -9.51 2.50 -11.39
C GLY A 70 -9.58 1.73 -10.07
N ASP A 71 -8.50 1.72 -9.27
CA ASP A 71 -8.52 1.06 -7.95
C ASP A 71 -9.34 1.84 -6.92
N LEU A 72 -10.48 1.28 -6.54
CA LEU A 72 -11.39 1.85 -5.56
C LEU A 72 -10.78 1.97 -4.16
N ARG A 73 -9.84 1.09 -3.79
CA ARG A 73 -9.19 1.13 -2.48
C ARG A 73 -8.25 2.33 -2.42
N ALA A 74 -7.47 2.54 -3.47
CA ALA A 74 -6.57 3.68 -3.54
C ALA A 74 -7.32 5.01 -3.59
N GLN A 75 -8.45 5.09 -4.31
CA GLN A 75 -9.32 6.28 -4.30
C GLN A 75 -9.85 6.59 -2.89
N ARG A 76 -10.31 5.56 -2.15
CA ARG A 76 -10.77 5.74 -0.77
C ARG A 76 -9.66 6.18 0.18
N GLU A 77 -8.47 5.58 0.07
CA GLU A 77 -7.34 5.97 0.92
C GLU A 77 -6.82 7.37 0.61
N LEU A 78 -6.79 7.79 -0.66
CA LEU A 78 -6.47 9.18 -1.00
C LEU A 78 -7.48 10.15 -0.38
N GLY A 79 -8.77 9.84 -0.47
CA GLY A 79 -9.81 10.64 0.17
C GLY A 79 -9.66 10.74 1.69
N GLN A 80 -9.08 9.74 2.37
CA GLN A 80 -8.79 9.79 3.80
C GLN A 80 -7.49 10.55 4.15
N ILE A 81 -6.59 10.72 3.18
CA ILE A 81 -5.32 11.42 3.38
C ILE A 81 -5.44 12.91 3.04
N GLU A 82 -6.35 13.26 2.13
CA GLU A 82 -6.60 14.64 1.69
C GLU A 82 -7.61 15.39 2.58
N ASP A 83 -8.34 14.67 3.45
CA ASP A 83 -9.26 15.22 4.47
C ASP A 83 -8.56 15.49 5.82
#